data_AF-A0A5F2BH28-F1
#
_entry.id   AF-A0A5F2BH28-F1
#
_cell.length_a   1.000
_cell.length_b   1.000
_cell.length_c   1.000
_cell.angle_alpha   90.00
_cell.angle_beta   90.00
_cell.angle_gamma   90.00
#
_symmetry.space_group_name_H-M   'P 1'
#
loop_
_entity.id
_entity.type
_entity.pdbx_description
1 polymer ?
#
loop_
_entity_poly.entity_id
_entity_poly.type
_entity_poly.pdbx_seq_one_letter_code
_entity_poly.pdbx_strand_id
1 'polypeptide(L)' 'MQIEEEKTKFAEERLSACLSCSLILFGFLSERCSLCGCFVRLKTKLKSESCPISKWKRV' A
#
# COMPACT_ATOMS: atom_id res chain seq x y z
N MET A 1 6.45 25.83 0.48
CA MET A 1 5.30 24.89 0.50
C MET A 1 5.82 23.55 0.96
N GLN A 2 5.69 23.27 2.26
CA GLN A 2 6.18 22.07 2.92
C GLN A 2 5.09 20.99 2.87
N ILE A 3 5.37 19.82 2.28
CA ILE A 3 4.61 18.58 2.54
C ILE A 3 5.63 17.44 2.67
N GLU A 4 6.24 17.44 3.86
CA GLU A 4 6.74 16.31 4.66
C GLU A 4 6.87 14.94 3.97
N GLU A 5 8.10 14.62 3.56
CA GLU A 5 8.60 13.26 3.35
C GLU A 5 8.92 12.59 4.71
N GLU A 6 7.93 12.38 5.58
CA GLU A 6 8.15 11.49 6.73
C GLU A 6 7.96 10.04 6.28
N LYS A 7 9.05 9.46 5.76
CA LYS A 7 9.17 8.03 5.38
C LYS A 7 8.92 7.14 6.60
N THR A 8 7.70 6.69 6.76
CA THR A 8 7.38 5.61 7.69
C THR A 8 7.90 4.29 7.10
N LYS A 9 8.90 3.67 7.76
CA LYS A 9 9.52 2.40 7.31
C LYS A 9 8.50 1.32 6.94
N PHE A 10 7.43 1.19 7.74
CA PHE A 10 6.37 0.22 7.48
C PHE A 10 5.60 0.51 6.18
N ALA A 11 5.45 1.77 5.77
CA ALA A 11 4.72 2.11 4.55
C ALA A 11 5.48 1.66 3.30
N GLU A 12 6.81 1.80 3.30
CA GLU A 12 7.69 1.31 2.22
C GLU A 12 7.72 -0.22 2.17
N GLU A 13 7.85 -0.88 3.32
CA GLU A 13 7.80 -2.36 3.42
C GLU A 13 6.47 -2.91 2.90
N ARG A 14 5.34 -2.33 3.34
CA ARG A 14 4.00 -2.72 2.89
C ARG A 14 3.80 -2.43 1.40
N LEU A 15 4.34 -1.31 0.89
CA LEU A 15 4.29 -0.97 -0.53
C LEU A 15 5.03 -2.00 -1.37
N SER A 16 6.27 -2.34 -1.01
CA SER A 16 7.06 -3.39 -1.68
C SER A 16 6.36 -4.75 -1.64
N ALA A 17 5.71 -5.11 -0.53
CA ALA A 17 4.92 -6.34 -0.41
C ALA A 17 3.68 -6.35 -1.34
N CYS A 18 3.11 -5.18 -1.61
CA CYS A 18 1.98 -5.05 -2.54
C CYS A 18 2.43 -5.01 -4.00
N LEU A 19 3.53 -4.33 -4.33
CA LEU A 19 4.11 -4.27 -5.67
C LEU A 19 4.59 -5.64 -6.16
N SER A 20 5.09 -6.47 -5.25
CA SER A 20 5.44 -7.89 -5.51
C SER A 20 4.22 -8.83 -5.54
N CYS A 21 3.00 -8.32 -5.38
CA CYS A 21 1.79 -9.14 -5.36
C CYS A 21 1.23 -9.36 -6.77
N SER A 22 1.00 -10.61 -7.16
CA SER A 22 0.37 -10.96 -8.44
C SER A 22 -1.06 -10.44 -8.61
N LEU A 23 -1.69 -9.97 -7.52
CA LEU A 23 -3.05 -9.45 -7.48
C LEU A 23 -3.09 -7.91 -7.56
N ILE A 24 -1.96 -7.25 -7.82
CA ILE A 24 -1.95 -5.81 -8.01
C ILE A 24 -2.33 -5.46 -9.45
N LEU A 25 -3.22 -4.50 -9.59
CA LEU A 25 -3.62 -3.91 -10.85
C LEU A 25 -2.78 -2.67 -11.08
N PHE A 26 -1.85 -2.77 -12.04
CA PHE A 26 -1.09 -1.63 -12.53
C PHE A 26 -1.95 -0.83 -13.51
N GLY A 27 -2.61 0.22 -13.00
CA GLY A 27 -3.26 1.21 -13.84
C GLY A 27 -2.28 2.27 -14.31
N PHE A 28 -2.61 2.96 -15.40
CA PHE A 28 -1.78 4.01 -16.01
C PHE A 28 -1.42 5.15 -15.04
N LEU A 29 -2.30 5.44 -14.07
CA LEU A 29 -2.13 6.50 -13.07
C LEU A 29 -1.91 5.97 -11.65
N SER A 30 -2.21 4.71 -11.35
CA SER A 30 -2.18 4.20 -9.97
C SER A 30 -2.19 2.69 -9.86
N GLU A 31 -1.47 2.16 -8.86
CA GLU A 31 -1.51 0.75 -8.49
C GLU A 31 -2.65 0.50 -7.48
N ARG A 32 -3.57 -0.39 -7.84
CA ARG A 32 -4.72 -0.77 -7.00
C ARG A 32 -4.67 -2.25 -6.70
N CYS A 33 -5.21 -2.66 -5.56
CA CYS A 33 -5.33 -4.08 -5.25
C CYS A 33 -6.56 -4.67 -5.94
N SER A 34 -6.42 -5.78 -6.68
CA SER A 34 -7.57 -6.45 -7.32
C SER A 34 -8.57 -7.04 -6.31
N LEU A 35 -8.15 -7.30 -5.07
CA LEU A 35 -9.02 -7.88 -4.04
C LEU A 35 -9.84 -6.83 -3.28
N CYS A 36 -9.22 -5.74 -2.85
CA CYS A 36 -9.90 -4.70 -2.06
C CYS A 36 -10.22 -3.43 -2.85
N GLY A 37 -9.73 -3.29 -4.09
CA GLY A 37 -9.92 -2.10 -4.92
C GLY A 37 -9.17 -0.85 -4.46
N CYS A 38 -8.56 -0.85 -3.27
CA CYS A 38 -7.89 0.32 -2.71
C CYS A 38 -6.61 0.68 -3.46
N PHE A 39 -6.29 1.98 -3.45
CA PHE A 39 -4.99 2.50 -3.87
C PHE A 39 -3.90 2.05 -2.90
N VAL A 40 -2.95 1.27 -3.41
CA VAL A 40 -1.90 0.65 -2.59
C VAL A 40 -1.04 1.72 -1.92
N ARG A 41 -0.65 2.78 -2.64
CA ARG A 41 0.16 3.90 -2.13
C ARG A 41 -0.46 4.62 -0.93
N LEU A 42 -1.78 4.70 -0.86
CA LEU A 42 -2.49 5.31 0.26
C LEU A 42 -2.72 4.30 1.37
N LYS A 43 -3.16 3.09 1.02
CA LYS A 43 -3.47 2.02 1.96
C LYS A 43 -2.27 1.61 2.82
N THR A 44 -1.07 1.59 2.25
CA THR A 44 0.15 1.18 2.97
C THR A 44 0.57 2.20 4.03
N LYS A 45 0.26 3.48 3.82
CA LYS A 45 0.50 4.59 4.78
C LYS A 45 -0.49 4.58 5.94
N LEU A 46 -1.69 4.02 5.75
CA LEU A 46 -2.71 3.93 6.80
C LEU A 46 -2.30 2.88 7.84
N LYS A 47 -2.01 3.33 9.05
CA LYS A 47 -1.64 2.46 10.18
C LYS A 47 -2.77 1.48 10.51
N SER A 48 -4.00 1.98 10.56
CA SER A 48 -5.26 1.26 10.84
C SER A 48 -5.66 0.22 9.79
N GLU A 49 -5.06 0.21 8.61
CA GLU A 49 -5.43 -0.73 7.56
C GLU A 49 -4.69 -2.06 7.67
N SER A 50 -5.19 -3.07 6.97
CA SER A 50 -4.57 -4.40 6.91
C SER A 50 -4.71 -4.97 5.50
N CYS A 51 -3.84 -5.91 5.15
CA CYS A 51 -3.99 -6.65 3.92
C CYS A 51 -5.15 -7.65 4.02
N PRO A 52 -6.07 -7.71 3.04
CA PRO A 52 -7.17 -8.69 3.04
C PRO A 52 -6.69 -10.15 2.96
N ILE A 53 -5.46 -10.38 2.47
CA ILE A 53 -4.80 -11.70 2.41
C ILE A 53 -3.70 -11.85 3.47
N SER A 54 -3.71 -10.99 4.49
CA SER A 54 -2.73 -11.01 5.59
C SER A 54 -1.25 -10.93 5.21
N LYS A 55 -0.88 -10.43 4.01
CA LYS A 55 0.53 -10.15 3.66
C LYS A 55 1.20 -9.13 4.59
N TRP A 56 0.43 -8.23 5.16
CA TRP A 56 0.87 -7.26 6.15
C TRP A 56 -0.27 -6.92 7.10
N LYS A 57 0.09 -6.55 8.34
CA LYS A 57 -0.84 -6.29 9.44
C LYS A 57 -0.89 -4.81 9.79
N ARG A 58 -1.98 -4.41 10.46
CA ARG A 58 -2.12 -3.12 11.15
C ARG A 58 -0.92 -2.91 12.09
N VAL A 59 -0.43 -1.68 12.14
CA VAL A 59 0.65 -1.21 13.03
C VAL A 59 0.07 -0.14 13.92
#